data_AF-A0A4Y2DY10-F1
#
_entry.id   AF-A0A4Y2DY10-F1
#
_cell.length_a   1.000
_cell.length_b   1.000
_cell.length_c   1.000
_cell.angle_alpha   90.00
_cell.angle_beta   90.00
_cell.angle_gamma   90.00
#
_symmetry.space_group_name_H-M   'P 1'
#
loop_
_entity.id
_entity.type
_entity.pdbx_description
1 polymer ?
#
loop_
_entity_poly.entity_id
_entity_poly.type
_entity_poly.pdbx_seq_one_letter_code
_entity_poly.pdbx_strand_id
1 'polypeptide(L)'
;MQITVIYFNNRNTFYLYIIGLKQFIKGKPIRFGFKLWTLASSDGYLFHAELYSSSTTKLPQTGLGQGPDVVLGLMNKVHAHEGNHVVMDNLFTSIPLLNELSKKGIDGTGTIRENRLENAPLPPKKSMKKTS
;
A
#
# COMPACT_ATOMS: atom_id res chain seq x y z
N MET A 1 -2.56 10.23 -7.25
CA MET A 1 -2.49 9.92 -5.80
C MET A 1 -1.44 8.84 -5.58
N GLN A 2 -0.77 8.82 -4.43
CA GLN A 2 0.26 7.88 -4.06
C GLN A 2 -0.09 7.20 -2.74
N ILE A 3 -0.05 5.87 -2.72
CA ILE A 3 -0.19 5.09 -1.50
C ILE A 3 1.18 4.74 -0.95
N THR A 4 1.45 5.24 0.25
CA THR A 4 2.73 5.06 0.92
C THR A 4 2.51 4.52 2.33
N VAL A 5 3.53 3.83 2.85
CA VAL A 5 3.59 3.48 4.26
C VAL A 5 4.48 4.47 5.00
N ILE A 6 3.88 5.22 5.93
CA ILE A 6 4.62 6.16 6.78
C ILE A 6 4.89 5.51 8.14
N TYR A 7 6.09 5.77 8.66
CA TYR A 7 6.57 5.28 9.94
C TYR A 7 6.97 6.45 10.82
N PHE A 8 6.41 6.51 12.02
CA PHE A 8 6.75 7.54 12.99
C PHE A 8 7.02 6.93 14.37
N ASN A 9 7.87 7.61 15.13
CA ASN A 9 8.18 7.28 16.52
C ASN A 9 7.60 8.37 17.41
N ASN A 10 6.87 7.97 18.43
CA ASN A 10 6.35 8.94 19.39
C ASN A 10 7.41 9.17 20.48
N ARG A 11 8.03 10.35 20.51
CA ARG A 11 8.93 10.74 21.60
C ARG A 11 8.20 11.40 22.79
N ASN A 12 6.91 11.75 22.67
CA ASN A 12 6.13 12.37 23.74
C ASN A 12 4.64 11.94 23.73
N THR A 13 4.24 11.22 24.79
CA THR A 13 2.89 11.11 25.40
C THR A 13 1.77 10.30 24.70
N PHE A 14 1.33 9.20 25.36
CA PHE A 14 -0.01 8.89 25.93
C PHE A 14 -0.15 7.36 26.09
N TYR A 15 -0.31 6.92 27.34
CA TYR A 15 0.02 5.58 27.82
C TYR A 15 -1.17 4.61 27.80
N LEU A 16 -0.83 3.31 27.70
CA LEU A 16 -1.63 2.10 27.92
C LEU A 16 -2.26 1.39 26.70
N TYR A 17 -3.00 2.04 25.79
CA TYR A 17 -3.68 1.33 24.69
C TYR A 17 -2.80 1.11 23.43
N ILE A 18 -1.72 1.87 23.29
CA ILE A 18 -0.95 1.99 22.04
C ILE A 18 0.21 0.97 21.97
N ILE A 19 0.57 0.33 23.08
CA ILE A 19 1.77 -0.54 23.18
C ILE A 19 1.71 -1.73 22.22
N GLY A 20 0.51 -2.31 22.01
CA GLY A 20 0.32 -3.46 21.11
C GLY A 20 0.43 -3.15 19.60
N LEU A 21 0.42 -1.87 19.22
CA LEU A 21 0.46 -1.43 17.82
C LEU A 21 1.86 -1.06 17.33
N LYS A 22 2.83 -1.06 18.24
CA LYS A 22 4.23 -0.79 17.91
C LYS A 22 4.80 -1.96 17.12
N GLN A 23 5.22 -1.69 15.89
CA GLN A 23 5.77 -2.69 14.99
C GLN A 23 7.30 -2.57 14.93
N PHE A 24 7.97 -3.72 14.89
CA PHE A 24 9.38 -3.80 14.53
C PHE A 24 9.54 -3.94 13.02
N ILE A 25 10.37 -3.11 12.41
CA ILE A 25 10.55 -3.06 10.96
C ILE A 25 12.04 -3.05 10.63
N LYS A 26 12.49 -4.21 10.15
CA LYS A 26 13.87 -4.40 9.71
C LYS A 26 14.17 -3.50 8.50
N GLY A 27 15.33 -2.85 8.51
CA GLY A 27 15.81 -2.01 7.40
C GLY A 27 15.36 -0.55 7.41
N LYS A 28 14.57 -0.11 8.39
CA LYS A 28 14.26 1.32 8.59
C LYS A 28 15.21 1.97 9.61
N PRO A 29 15.59 3.25 9.44
CA PRO A 29 16.47 3.96 10.40
C PRO A 29 15.91 3.91 11.83
N ILE A 30 14.60 4.10 11.95
CA ILE A 30 13.86 3.88 13.19
C ILE A 30 13.17 2.51 13.07
N ARG A 31 13.64 1.54 13.86
CA ARG A 31 13.19 0.14 13.74
C ARG A 31 11.93 -0.17 14.52
N PHE A 32 11.55 0.65 15.49
CA PHE A 32 10.33 0.45 16.27
C PHE A 32 9.46 1.70 16.21
N GLY A 33 8.21 1.54 15.77
CA GLY A 33 7.29 2.66 15.65
C GLY A 33 5.90 2.21 15.20
N PHE A 34 5.08 3.19 14.85
CA PHE A 34 3.75 2.96 14.31
C PHE A 34 3.79 2.96 12.80
N LYS A 35 2.96 2.11 12.20
CA LYS A 35 2.83 1.98 10.75
C LYS A 35 1.50 2.58 10.33
N LEU A 36 1.52 3.51 9.39
CA LEU A 36 0.33 4.08 8.77
C LEU A 36 0.28 3.69 7.30
N TRP A 37 -0.90 3.30 6.83
CA TRP A 37 -1.23 3.34 5.41
C TRP A 37 -1.72 4.73 5.07
N THR A 38 -1.13 5.35 4.05
CA THR A 38 -1.42 6.74 3.71
C THR A 38 -1.72 6.85 2.23
N LEU A 39 -2.70 7.70 1.90
CA LEU A 39 -3.00 8.14 0.55
C LEU A 39 -2.71 9.64 0.48
N ALA A 40 -1.78 10.01 -0.39
CA ALA A 40 -1.37 11.39 -0.57
C ALA A 40 -1.41 11.79 -2.05
N SER A 41 -1.34 13.08 -2.30
CA SER A 41 -1.06 13.64 -3.61
C SER A 41 0.43 13.49 -3.95
N SER A 42 0.77 13.62 -5.22
CA SER A 42 2.16 13.63 -5.70
C SER A 42 2.95 14.83 -5.17
N ASP A 43 2.29 15.92 -4.79
CA ASP A 43 2.90 17.10 -4.15
C ASP A 43 3.07 16.96 -2.63
N GLY A 44 2.63 15.83 -2.06
CA GLY A 44 2.74 15.55 -0.63
C GLY A 44 1.50 15.91 0.20
N TYR A 45 0.41 16.41 -0.38
CA TYR A 45 -0.83 16.62 0.36
C TYR A 45 -1.43 15.30 0.85
N LEU A 46 -1.60 15.13 2.16
CA LEU A 46 -2.17 13.90 2.74
C LEU A 46 -3.70 13.93 2.68
N PHE A 47 -4.30 13.05 1.87
CA PHE A 47 -5.76 12.91 1.81
C PHE A 47 -6.30 12.07 2.97
N HIS A 48 -5.65 10.94 3.26
CA HIS A 48 -6.11 10.03 4.30
C HIS A 48 -4.98 9.18 4.88
N ALA A 49 -5.09 8.84 6.16
CA ALA A 49 -4.17 7.95 6.85
C ALA A 49 -4.90 6.98 7.78
N GLU A 50 -4.45 5.73 7.78
CA GLU A 50 -5.01 4.66 8.62
C GLU A 50 -3.93 3.94 9.38
N LEU A 51 -4.18 3.74 10.68
CA LEU A 51 -3.29 3.00 11.54
C LEU A 51 -3.33 1.52 11.19
N TYR A 52 -2.17 0.97 10.86
CA TYR A 52 -2.00 -0.45 10.71
C TYR A 52 -2.06 -1.11 12.09
N SER A 53 -3.07 -1.95 12.28
CA SER A 53 -3.35 -2.62 13.55
C SER A 53 -3.23 -4.14 13.43
N SER A 54 -2.40 -4.61 12.49
CA SER A 54 -2.27 -6.04 12.19
C SER A 54 -3.65 -6.67 11.94
N SER A 55 -4.05 -7.66 12.73
CA SER A 55 -5.30 -8.43 12.62
C SER A 55 -6.58 -7.64 12.90
N THR A 56 -6.51 -6.50 13.61
CA THR A 56 -7.70 -5.70 13.95
C THR A 56 -7.94 -4.53 12.99
N THR A 57 -7.14 -4.43 11.92
CA THR A 57 -7.35 -3.38 10.92
C THR A 57 -8.65 -3.65 10.16
N LYS A 58 -9.65 -2.80 10.36
CA LYS A 58 -10.96 -2.92 9.69
C LYS A 58 -10.83 -2.49 8.24
N LEU A 59 -10.50 -3.47 7.40
CA LEU A 59 -10.44 -3.30 5.96
C LEU A 59 -11.71 -3.85 5.29
N PRO A 60 -12.06 -3.36 4.09
CA PRO A 60 -12.98 -4.05 3.21
C PRO A 60 -12.53 -5.50 3.04
N GLN A 61 -13.46 -6.46 3.00
CA GLN A 61 -13.14 -7.86 2.73
C GLN A 61 -13.43 -8.15 1.26
N THR A 62 -12.49 -7.83 0.38
CA THR A 62 -12.66 -8.05 -1.08
C THR A 62 -12.38 -9.49 -1.50
N GLY A 63 -11.76 -10.28 -0.64
CA GLY A 63 -11.29 -11.64 -0.95
C GLY A 63 -9.99 -11.68 -1.77
N LEU A 64 -9.44 -10.52 -2.15
CA LEU A 64 -8.19 -10.42 -2.94
C LEU A 64 -6.93 -10.31 -2.06
N GLY A 65 -7.13 -10.24 -0.75
CA GLY A 65 -6.07 -10.13 0.26
C GLY A 65 -5.79 -8.69 0.70
N GLN A 66 -4.91 -8.56 1.69
CA GLN A 66 -4.72 -7.31 2.41
C GLN A 66 -4.27 -6.13 1.52
N GLY A 67 -3.40 -6.37 0.52
CA GLY A 67 -2.92 -5.30 -0.35
C GLY A 67 -4.06 -4.59 -1.09
N PRO A 68 -4.86 -5.33 -1.88
CA PRO A 68 -6.06 -4.80 -2.52
C PRO A 68 -7.07 -4.19 -1.56
N ASP A 69 -7.34 -4.85 -0.43
CA ASP A 69 -8.29 -4.37 0.58
C ASP A 69 -7.91 -2.98 1.10
N VAL A 70 -6.62 -2.73 1.34
CA VAL A 70 -6.09 -1.42 1.74
C VAL A 70 -6.32 -0.39 0.65
N VAL A 71 -5.91 -0.68 -0.58
CA VAL A 71 -5.96 0.29 -1.68
C VAL A 71 -7.40 0.67 -1.97
N LEU A 72 -8.28 -0.32 -2.15
CA LEU A 72 -9.70 -0.07 -2.42
C LEU A 72 -10.39 0.62 -1.24
N GLY A 73 -10.03 0.27 0.00
CA GLY A 73 -10.51 0.94 1.20
C GLY A 73 -10.15 2.44 1.24
N LEU A 74 -8.88 2.77 0.98
CA LEU A 74 -8.41 4.16 0.93
C LEU A 74 -9.08 4.95 -0.20
N MET A 75 -9.21 4.35 -1.38
CA MET A 75 -9.83 4.99 -2.55
C MET A 75 -11.32 5.28 -2.31
N ASN A 76 -12.04 4.37 -1.64
CA ASN A 76 -13.43 4.61 -1.26
C ASN A 76 -13.57 5.77 -0.26
N LYS A 77 -12.64 5.89 0.71
CA LYS A 77 -12.68 6.96 1.74
C LYS A 77 -12.47 8.35 1.18
N VAL A 78 -11.72 8.48 0.09
CA VAL A 78 -11.52 9.76 -0.59
C VAL A 78 -12.49 9.98 -1.75
N HIS A 79 -13.50 9.11 -1.91
CA HIS A 79 -14.45 9.16 -3.01
C HIS A 79 -13.77 9.26 -4.39
N ALA A 80 -12.71 8.46 -4.58
CA ALA A 80 -12.02 8.39 -5.85
C ALA A 80 -12.99 7.91 -6.95
N HIS A 81 -12.87 8.51 -8.12
CA HIS A 81 -13.78 8.30 -9.24
C HIS A 81 -12.98 8.04 -10.52
N GLU A 82 -13.71 7.88 -11.62
CA GLU A 82 -13.12 7.69 -12.94
C GLU A 82 -12.19 8.84 -13.31
N GLY A 83 -11.03 8.51 -13.90
CA GLY A 83 -9.99 9.48 -14.25
C GLY A 83 -8.98 9.76 -13.13
N ASN A 84 -9.21 9.26 -11.91
CA ASN A 84 -8.17 9.27 -10.88
C ASN A 84 -7.05 8.27 -11.21
N HIS A 85 -5.81 8.67 -10.95
CA HIS A 85 -4.64 7.79 -11.05
C HIS A 85 -4.05 7.52 -9.66
N VAL A 86 -3.79 6.25 -9.35
CA VAL A 86 -3.15 5.80 -8.11
C VAL A 86 -1.83 5.10 -8.38
N VAL A 87 -0.78 5.57 -7.71
CA VAL A 87 0.56 4.97 -7.71
C VAL A 87 0.80 4.27 -6.37
N MET A 88 1.27 3.03 -6.40
CA MET A 88 1.40 2.18 -5.21
C MET A 88 2.68 1.36 -5.21
N ASP A 89 3.14 1.02 -4.00
CA ASP A 89 4.32 0.17 -3.79
C ASP A 89 4.03 -1.31 -4.15
N ASN A 90 5.09 -2.10 -4.33
CA ASN A 90 5.04 -3.54 -4.52
C ASN A 90 4.37 -4.31 -3.40
N LEU A 91 4.26 -3.73 -2.21
CA LEU A 91 3.55 -4.35 -1.11
C LEU A 91 2.06 -4.53 -1.44
N PHE A 92 1.48 -3.57 -2.16
CA PHE A 92 0.05 -3.52 -2.47
C PHE A 92 -0.27 -4.02 -3.87
N THR A 93 0.64 -3.83 -4.82
CA THR A 93 0.42 -4.14 -6.23
C THR A 93 0.19 -5.64 -6.45
N SER A 94 -0.90 -5.97 -7.14
CA SER A 94 -1.25 -7.31 -7.65
C SER A 94 -2.09 -7.19 -8.93
N ILE A 95 -2.12 -8.23 -9.75
CA ILE A 95 -2.91 -8.25 -10.99
C ILE A 95 -4.43 -8.10 -10.71
N PRO A 96 -5.02 -8.81 -9.72
CA PRO A 96 -6.44 -8.67 -9.41
C PRO A 96 -6.81 -7.25 -8.97
N LEU A 97 -5.93 -6.57 -8.23
CA LEU A 97 -6.15 -5.18 -7.83
C LEU A 97 -6.21 -4.25 -9.04
N LEU A 98 -5.29 -4.39 -10.00
CA LEU A 98 -5.29 -3.56 -11.20
C LEU A 98 -6.57 -3.78 -12.02
N ASN A 99 -7.07 -5.02 -12.08
CA ASN A 99 -8.36 -5.32 -12.73
C ASN A 99 -9.54 -4.64 -12.02
N GLU A 100 -9.59 -4.68 -10.69
CA GLU A 100 -10.66 -4.01 -9.92
C GLU A 100 -10.62 -2.48 -10.03
N LEU A 101 -9.42 -1.89 -10.08
CA LEU A 101 -9.25 -0.46 -10.32
C LEU A 101 -9.72 -0.07 -11.73
N SER A 102 -9.33 -0.86 -12.74
CA SER A 102 -9.75 -0.63 -14.13
C SER A 102 -11.27 -0.70 -14.31
N LYS A 103 -11.96 -1.65 -13.65
CA LYS A 103 -13.44 -1.72 -13.65
C LYS A 103 -14.10 -0.47 -13.05
N LYS A 104 -13.40 0.28 -12.19
CA LYS A 104 -13.86 1.52 -11.56
C LYS A 104 -13.44 2.78 -12.34
N GLY A 105 -12.79 2.63 -13.50
CA GLY A 105 -12.26 3.75 -14.27
C GLY A 105 -11.05 4.44 -13.61
N ILE A 106 -10.41 3.76 -12.66
CA ILE A 106 -9.26 4.28 -11.91
C ILE A 106 -7.99 3.65 -12.48
N ASP A 107 -7.04 4.47 -12.88
CA ASP A 107 -5.75 4.00 -13.36
C ASP A 107 -4.86 3.61 -12.18
N GLY A 108 -4.24 2.43 -12.25
CA GLY A 108 -3.34 1.91 -11.23
C GLY A 108 -1.93 1.71 -11.77
N THR A 109 -0.90 2.17 -11.04
CA THR A 109 0.50 1.93 -11.38
C THR A 109 1.29 1.51 -10.16
N GLY A 110 2.12 0.47 -10.30
CA GLY A 110 2.99 0.02 -9.24
C GLY A 110 3.96 -1.04 -9.72
N THR A 111 5.02 -1.24 -8.95
CA THR A 111 5.97 -2.33 -9.20
C THR A 111 5.38 -3.63 -8.67
N ILE A 112 5.39 -4.73 -9.43
CA ILE A 112 4.92 -6.04 -8.96
C ILE A 112 6.08 -6.92 -8.52
N ARG A 113 5.88 -7.75 -7.49
CA ARG A 113 6.88 -8.76 -7.10
C ARG A 113 6.78 -9.97 -8.03
N GLU A 114 7.92 -10.57 -8.34
CA GLU A 114 8.03 -11.74 -9.22
C GLU A 114 7.14 -12.91 -8.74
N ASN A 115 7.01 -13.10 -7.42
CA ASN A 115 6.15 -14.14 -6.83
C ASN A 115 4.65 -13.80 -6.80
N ARG A 116 4.22 -12.71 -7.45
CA ARG A 116 2.82 -12.26 -7.52
C ARG A 116 2.32 -12.10 -8.96
N LEU A 117 3.04 -12.66 -9.92
CA LEU A 117 2.72 -12.60 -11.33
C LEU A 117 1.60 -13.57 -11.74
N GLU A 118 1.11 -14.42 -10.83
CA GLU A 118 0.08 -15.42 -11.10
C GLU A 118 0.42 -16.22 -12.37
N ASN A 119 -0.36 -16.08 -13.43
CA ASN A 119 -0.19 -16.79 -14.71
C ASN A 119 0.58 -15.99 -15.77
N ALA A 120 1.28 -14.92 -15.38
CA ALA A 120 2.02 -14.04 -16.28
C ALA A 120 3.54 -14.07 -15.99
N PRO A 121 4.23 -15.19 -16.26
CA PRO A 121 5.65 -15.35 -15.92
C PRO A 121 6.52 -14.31 -16.66
N LEU A 122 7.46 -13.71 -15.94
CA LEU A 122 8.44 -12.82 -16.53
C LEU A 122 9.54 -13.62 -17.25
N PRO A 123 10.11 -13.08 -18.34
CA PRO A 123 11.29 -13.66 -18.96
C PRO A 123 12.46 -13.69 -17.98
N PRO A 124 13.45 -14.59 -18.18
CA PRO A 124 14.57 -14.73 -17.25
C PRO A 124 15.34 -13.42 -17.06
N LYS A 125 15.75 -13.09 -15.83
CA LYS A 125 16.50 -11.85 -15.53
C LYS A 125 17.74 -11.62 -16.40
N LYS A 126 18.37 -12.71 -16.87
CA LYS A 126 19.53 -12.64 -17.77
C LYS A 126 19.20 -12.01 -19.12
N SER A 127 18.01 -12.27 -19.69
CA SER A 127 17.59 -11.69 -20.98
C SER A 127 17.07 -10.27 -20.85
N MET A 128 16.75 -9.82 -19.64
CA MET A 128 16.26 -8.47 -19.36
C MET A 128 17.37 -7.47 -18.98
N LYS A 129 18.64 -7.91 -18.94
CA LYS A 129 19.75 -6.99 -18.70
C LYS A 129 19.87 -6.05 -19.89
N LYS A 130 19.97 -4.74 -19.61
CA LYS A 130 20.22 -3.73 -20.63
C LYS A 130 21.56 -4.04 -21.30
N THR A 131 21.56 -4.26 -22.61
CA THR A 131 22.79 -4.35 -23.39
C THR A 131 23.43 -2.96 -23.36
N SER A 132 24.56 -2.85 -22.67
CA SER A 132 25.40 -1.65 -22.69
C SER A 132 26.13 -1.51 -24.02
#